data_AF-A0A1V0UQT3-F1
#
_entry.id   AF-A0A1V0UQT3-F1
#
_cell.length_a   1.000
_cell.length_b   1.000
_cell.length_c   1.000
_cell.angle_alpha   90.00
_cell.angle_beta   90.00
_cell.angle_gamma   90.00
#
_symmetry.space_group_name_H-M   'P 1'
#
loop_
_entity.id
_entity.type
_entity.pdbx_description
1 polymer ?
#
loop_
_entity_poly.entity_id
_entity_poly.type
_entity_poly.pdbx_seq_one_letter_code
_entity_poly.pdbx_strand_id
1 'polypeptide(L)' 'MKPLQISAETAQKLSKQLGIPLEHLMHMPQHILLQKLSELAKSIPENENGSKDPNHNLDSKEGKNS' A
#
# COMPACT_ATOMS: atom_id res chain seq x y z
N MET A 1 -10.29 -8.25 25.01
CA MET A 1 -9.84 -7.59 23.76
C MET A 1 -8.43 -8.10 23.48
N LYS A 2 -8.23 -8.89 22.41
CA LYS A 2 -6.88 -9.32 22.03
C LYS A 2 -6.14 -8.09 21.50
N PRO A 3 -4.96 -7.71 22.03
CA PRO A 3 -4.27 -6.52 21.58
C PRO A 3 -3.97 -6.65 20.10
N LEU A 4 -4.19 -5.57 19.35
CA LEU A 4 -3.82 -5.48 17.94
C LEU A 4 -2.33 -5.80 17.82
N GLN A 5 -2.01 -6.90 17.14
CA GLN A 5 -0.62 -7.27 16.88
C GLN A 5 -0.08 -6.49 15.69
N ILE A 6 -0.09 -5.17 15.79
CA ILE A 6 0.47 -4.26 14.79
C ILE A 6 1.72 -3.62 15.38
N SER A 7 2.79 -3.57 14.59
CA SER A 7 3.99 -2.84 14.97
C SER A 7 3.72 -1.33 14.95
N ALA A 8 4.51 -0.57 15.71
CA ALA A 8 4.41 0.90 15.73
C ALA A 8 4.63 1.52 14.33
N GLU A 9 5.44 0.87 13.49
CA GLU A 9 5.68 1.30 12.11
C GLU A 9 4.42 1.12 11.24
N THR A 10 3.78 -0.05 11.31
CA THR A 10 2.54 -0.32 10.58
C THR A 10 1.42 0.60 11.06
N ALA A 11 1.32 0.83 12.37
CA ALA A 11 0.32 1.74 12.93
C ALA A 11 0.50 3.19 12.42
N GLN A 12 1.73 3.70 12.32
CA GLN A 12 2.00 5.03 11.76
C GLN A 12 1.63 5.13 10.28
N LYS A 13 1.93 4.10 9.47
CA LYS A 13 1.56 4.08 8.04
C LYS A 13 0.04 4.07 7.88
N LEU A 14 -0.65 3.20 8.62
CA LEU A 14 -2.12 3.10 8.60
C LEU A 14 -2.80 4.38 9.07
N SER A 15 -2.30 5.01 10.13
CA SER A 15 -2.79 6.30 10.63
C SER A 15 -2.75 7.38 9.54
N LYS A 16 -1.64 7.46 8.79
CA LYS A 16 -1.48 8.41 7.67
C LYS A 16 -2.40 8.07 6.50
N GLN A 17 -2.46 6.80 6.09
CA GLN A 17 -3.28 6.37 4.95
C GLN A 17 -4.79 6.54 5.22
N LEU A 18 -5.22 6.26 6.44
CA LEU A 18 -6.62 6.37 6.85
C LEU A 18 -7.00 7.78 7.33
N GLY A 19 -6.02 8.70 7.44
CA GLY A 19 -6.25 10.07 7.91
C GLY A 19 -6.75 10.15 9.36
N ILE A 20 -6.39 9.20 10.21
CA ILE A 20 -6.85 9.11 11.61
C ILE A 20 -5.66 9.18 12.58
N PRO A 21 -5.79 9.84 13.75
CA PRO A 21 -4.73 9.93 14.74
C PRO A 21 -4.24 8.56 15.22
N LEU A 22 -2.93 8.42 15.45
CA LEU A 22 -2.30 7.18 15.92
C LEU A 22 -2.90 6.69 17.24
N GLU A 23 -3.19 7.61 18.17
CA GLU A 23 -3.83 7.30 19.45
C GLU A 23 -5.20 6.64 19.24
N HIS A 24 -6.00 7.14 18.30
CA HIS A 24 -7.30 6.58 17.99
C HIS A 24 -7.16 5.20 17.34
N LEU A 25 -6.20 5.03 16.42
CA LEU A 25 -5.91 3.76 15.75
C LEU A 25 -5.53 2.66 16.74
N MET A 26 -4.73 2.99 17.76
CA MET A 26 -4.29 2.05 18.81
C MET A 26 -5.44 1.52 19.68
N HIS A 27 -6.49 2.32 19.87
CA HIS A 27 -7.69 1.94 20.62
C HIS A 27 -8.81 1.41 19.72
N MET A 28 -8.58 1.37 18.41
CA MET A 28 -9.61 1.02 17.44
C MET A 28 -9.92 -0.48 17.51
N PRO A 29 -11.21 -0.89 17.48
CA PRO A 29 -11.56 -2.29 17.34
C PRO A 29 -11.07 -2.85 15.99
N GLN A 30 -10.58 -4.09 16.00
CA GLN A 30 -10.05 -4.74 14.78
C GLN A 30 -11.06 -4.77 13.62
N HIS A 31 -12.34 -5.00 13.89
CA HIS A 31 -13.36 -5.06 12.85
C HIS A 31 -13.58 -3.69 12.16
N ILE A 32 -13.50 -2.59 12.92
CA ILE A 32 -13.59 -1.23 12.36
C ILE A 32 -12.38 -0.94 11.47
N LEU A 33 -11.19 -1.36 11.91
CA LEU A 33 -9.96 -1.22 11.12
C LEU A 33 -10.10 -1.95 9.78
N LEU A 34 -10.63 -3.17 9.78
CA LEU A 34 -10.88 -3.95 8.56
C LEU A 34 -11.89 -3.29 7.63
N GLN A 35 -12.96 -2.67 8.16
CA GLN A 35 -13.91 -1.92 7.36
C GLN A 35 -13.23 -0.73 6.66
N LYS A 36 -12.48 0.08 7.41
CA LYS A 36 -11.74 1.22 6.87
C LYS A 36 -10.70 0.83 5.82
N LEU A 37 -9.99 -0.27 6.04
CA LEU A 37 -9.06 -0.84 5.05
C LEU A 37 -9.80 -1.29 3.77
N SER A 38 -10.97 -1.90 3.92
CA SER A 38 -11.80 -2.32 2.78
C SER A 38 -12.36 -1.13 2.02
N GLU A 39 -12.74 -0.05 2.70
CA GLU A 39 -13.13 1.22 2.09
C GLU A 39 -11.96 1.86 1.34
N LEU A 40 -10.78 1.92 1.97
CA LEU A 40 -9.58 2.47 1.35
C LEU A 40 -9.19 1.68 0.09
N ALA A 41 -9.21 0.35 0.15
CA ALA A 41 -8.90 -0.50 -1.01
C ALA A 41 -9.88 -0.29 -2.19
N LYS A 42 -11.16 -0.03 -1.91
CA LYS A 42 -12.17 0.30 -2.94
C LYS A 42 -11.99 1.71 -3.50
N SER A 43 -11.48 2.63 -2.67
CA SER A 43 -11.28 4.04 -3.02
C SER A 43 -9.93 4.33 -3.66
N ILE A 44 -9.09 3.32 -3.89
CA ILE A 44 -7.95 3.41 -4.80
C ILE A 44 -8.50 3.10 -6.21
N PRO A 45 -8.92 4.10 -7.02
CA PRO A 45 -8.86 3.91 -8.47
C PRO A 45 -7.40 3.60 -8.80
N GLU A 46 -7.13 2.74 -9.79
CA GLU A 46 -5.78 2.30 -10.21
C GLU A 46 -4.87 3.43 -10.75
N ASN A 47 -4.80 4.56 -10.07
CA ASN A 47 -4.07 5.74 -10.50
C ASN A 47 -3.55 6.48 -9.26
N GLU A 48 -2.47 5.96 -8.67
CA GLU A 48 -1.18 6.64 -8.70
C GLU A 48 -0.14 5.92 -7.79
N ASN A 49 0.98 5.59 -8.44
CA ASN A 49 2.33 5.39 -7.91
C ASN A 49 2.74 4.09 -7.19
N GLY A 50 3.15 3.13 -8.02
CA GLY A 50 4.12 2.08 -7.70
C GLY A 50 4.82 1.64 -8.98
N SER A 51 5.73 2.48 -9.49
CA SER A 51 6.84 2.16 -10.39
C SER A 51 6.58 1.07 -11.46
N LYS A 52 5.90 1.43 -12.55
CA LYS A 52 6.13 0.75 -13.83
C LYS A 52 7.38 1.38 -14.44
N ASP A 53 8.50 0.65 -14.39
CA ASP A 53 9.59 0.81 -15.34
C ASP A 53 9.30 -0.15 -16.51
N PRO A 54 8.68 0.29 -17.62
CA PRO A 54 8.52 -0.54 -18.82
C PRO A 54 9.72 -0.47 -19.76
N ASN A 55 10.80 0.24 -19.42
CA ASN A 55 11.97 0.38 -20.28
C ASN A 55 13.09 -0.60 -19.93
N HIS A 56 12.84 -1.88 -20.20
CA HIS A 56 13.93 -2.77 -20.62
C HIS A 56 13.80 -3.01 -22.13
N ASN A 57 14.04 -1.96 -22.90
CA ASN A 57 14.37 -2.09 -24.31
C ASN A 57 15.87 -2.42 -24.39
N LEU A 58 16.20 -3.71 -24.41
CA LEU A 58 17.48 -4.14 -24.97
C LEU A 58 17.32 -4.18 -26.49
N ASP A 59 17.53 -3.01 -27.09
CA ASP A 59 18.10 -2.92 -28.43
C ASP A 59 19.44 -3.65 -28.37
N SER A 60 19.48 -4.84 -28.94
CA SER A 60 20.71 -5.46 -29.40
C SER A 60 20.58 -5.62 -30.90
N LYS A 61 20.90 -4.53 -31.59
CA LYS A 61 21.40 -4.59 -32.96
C LYS A 61 22.52 -5.64 -33.09
N GLU A 62 22.53 -6.21 -34.28
CA GLU A 62 23.72 -6.55 -35.09
C GLU A 62 24.17 -8.02 -35.15
N GLY A 63 24.26 -8.53 -36.39
CA GLY A 63 24.93 -9.79 -36.76
C GLY A 63 24.14 -10.59 -37.81
N LYS A 64 24.08 -10.16 -39.08
CA LYS A 64 24.94 -10.62 -40.18
C LYS A 64 25.11 -12.15 -40.30
N ASN A 65 24.45 -12.73 -41.31
CA ASN A 65 25.02 -13.56 -42.40
C ASN A 65 23.85 -14.29 -43.08
N SER A 66 23.59 -14.04 -44.37
CA SER A 66 24.24 -14.65 -45.54
C SER A 66 24.00 -16.15 -45.63
#